data_AF-A0A517P3N4-F1
#
_entry.id   AF-A0A517P3N4-F1
#
_cell.length_a   1.000
_cell.length_b   1.000
_cell.length_c   1.000
_cell.angle_alpha   90.00
_cell.angle_beta   90.00
_cell.angle_gamma   90.00
#
_symmetry.space_group_name_H-M   'P 1'
#
loop_
_entity.id
_entity.type
_entity.pdbx_description
1 polymer ?
#
loop_
_entity_poly.entity_id
_entity_poly.type
_entity_poly.pdbx_seq_one_letter_code
_entity_poly.pdbx_strand_id
1 'polypeptide(L)' 'MVLVAKAIINAVRSGTQVVLTTHSLEFIDRLVDEVGDDAELLTLFTVWLNDGRLMSARHDGDEVRFARGEIAEDLR' A
#
# COMPACT_ATOMS: atom_id res chain seq x y z
N MET A 1 -1.46 9.85 12.03
CA MET A 1 -0.79 9.34 10.81
C MET A 1 -1.11 10.13 9.55
N VAL A 2 -2.24 10.84 9.44
CA VAL A 2 -2.64 11.62 8.24
C VAL A 2 -1.52 12.52 7.69
N LEU A 3 -0.81 13.25 8.57
CA LEU A 3 0.30 14.12 8.15
C LEU A 3 1.46 13.36 7.48
N VAL A 4 1.70 12.11 7.88
CA VAL A 4 2.79 11.27 7.32
C VAL A 4 2.41 10.76 5.93
N ALA A 5 1.19 10.23 5.78
CA ALA A 5 0.69 9.78 4.48
C ALA A 5 0.71 10.92 3.46
N LYS A 6 0.18 12.10 3.85
CA LYS A 6 0.20 13.30 3.02
C LYS A 6 1.62 13.75 2.64
N ALA A 7 2.57 13.71 3.58
CA ALA A 7 3.96 14.06 3.29
C ALA A 7 4.60 13.10 2.29
N ILE A 8 4.34 11.80 2.41
CA ILE A 8 4.82 10.77 1.48
C ILE A 8 4.25 11.00 0.08
N ILE A 9 2.93 11.15 -0.05
CA ILE A 9 2.28 11.37 -1.36
C ILE A 9 2.80 12.66 -2.02
N ASN A 10 3.00 13.74 -1.26
CA ASN A 10 3.58 14.96 -1.80
C ASN A 10 5.02 14.78 -2.29
N ALA A 11 5.83 13.98 -1.60
CA ALA A 11 7.18 13.65 -2.05
C ALA A 11 7.14 12.85 -3.37
N VAL A 12 6.22 11.88 -3.48
CA VAL A 12 6.01 11.09 -4.70
C VAL A 12 5.57 11.96 -5.87
N ARG A 13 4.58 12.84 -5.67
CA ARG A 13 4.15 13.84 -6.68
C ARG A 13 5.28 14.79 -7.10
N SER A 14 6.26 15.01 -6.23
CA SER A 14 7.44 15.82 -6.53
C SER A 14 8.55 15.04 -7.25
N GLY A 15 8.28 13.79 -7.68
CA GLY A 15 9.22 12.94 -8.41
C GLY A 15 10.13 12.08 -7.52
N THR A 16 9.90 12.02 -6.21
CA THR A 16 10.68 11.17 -5.31
C THR A 16 10.08 9.78 -5.22
N GLN A 17 10.85 8.73 -5.52
CA GLN A 17 10.41 7.36 -5.26
C GLN A 17 10.47 7.06 -3.75
N VAL A 18 9.34 6.67 -3.16
CA VAL A 18 9.26 6.25 -1.76
C VAL A 18 8.94 4.76 -1.69
N VAL A 19 9.81 3.99 -1.05
CA VAL A 19 9.58 2.57 -0.76
C VAL A 19 9.51 2.40 0.75
N LEU A 20 8.45 1.77 1.23
CA LEU A 20 8.25 1.50 2.66
C LEU A 20 7.61 0.13 2.86
N THR A 21 7.78 -0.42 4.06
CA THR A 21 7.12 -1.65 4.51
C THR A 21 6.28 -1.33 5.73
N THR A 22 5.06 -1.88 5.79
CA THR A 22 4.15 -1.66 6.92
C THR A 22 3.34 -2.91 7.20
N HIS A 23 3.00 -3.13 8.47
CA HIS A 23 2.01 -4.12 8.92
C HIS A 23 0.69 -3.44 9.36
N SER A 24 0.58 -2.13 9.14
CA SER A 24 -0.60 -1.35 9.51
C SER A 24 -1.52 -1.21 8.31
N LEU A 25 -2.62 -1.97 8.31
CA LEU A 25 -3.70 -1.82 7.33
C LEU A 25 -4.26 -0.39 7.35
N GLU A 26 -4.39 0.22 8.54
CA GLU A 26 -4.84 1.61 8.66
C GLU A 26 -3.90 2.54 7.90
N PHE A 27 -2.59 2.35 7.96
CA PHE A 27 -1.65 3.20 7.23
C PHE A 27 -1.75 3.01 5.71
N ILE A 28 -1.97 1.77 5.24
CA ILE A 28 -2.24 1.48 3.83
C ILE A 28 -3.52 2.20 3.39
N ASP A 29 -4.61 2.08 4.15
CA ASP A 29 -5.89 2.77 3.88
C ASP A 29 -5.68 4.29 3.77
N ARG A 30 -4.88 4.89 4.67
CA ARG A 30 -4.56 6.33 4.60
C ARG A 30 -3.76 6.71 3.36
N LEU A 31 -2.82 5.88 2.91
CA LEU A 31 -2.06 6.15 1.68
C LEU A 31 -2.96 6.08 0.45
N VAL A 32 -3.88 5.11 0.42
CA VAL A 32 -4.89 4.96 -0.64
C VAL A 32 -5.87 6.14 -0.64
N ASP A 33 -6.30 6.62 0.53
CA ASP A 33 -7.16 7.81 0.63
C ASP A 33 -6.43 9.08 0.14
N GLU A 34 -5.18 9.29 0.54
CA GLU A 34 -4.40 10.49 0.18
C GLU A 34 -3.96 10.51 -1.30
N VAL A 35 -3.77 9.33 -1.93
CA VAL A 35 -3.44 9.27 -3.36
C VAL A 35 -4.63 9.71 -4.21
N GLY A 36 -5.86 9.45 -3.75
CA GLY A 36 -7.07 9.87 -4.45
C GLY A 36 -7.16 9.28 -5.86
N ASP A 37 -7.30 10.16 -6.85
CA ASP A 37 -7.42 9.82 -8.27
C ASP A 37 -6.07 9.46 -8.92
N ASP A 38 -4.94 9.76 -8.27
CA ASP A 38 -3.59 9.48 -8.81
C ASP A 38 -3.14 8.05 -8.45
N ALA A 39 -4.03 7.06 -8.61
CA ALA A 39 -3.81 5.69 -8.17
C ALA A 39 -2.54 5.06 -8.78
N GLU A 40 -2.15 5.47 -9.98
CA GLU A 40 -0.93 5.03 -10.66
C GLU A 40 0.37 5.34 -9.88
N LEU A 41 0.32 6.25 -8.91
CA LEU A 41 1.46 6.57 -8.04
C LEU A 41 1.70 5.52 -6.96
N LEU A 42 0.76 4.59 -6.77
CA LEU A 42 0.82 3.56 -5.74
C LEU A 42 1.03 2.17 -6.34
N THR A 43 1.90 1.39 -5.71
CA THR A 43 2.01 -0.05 -5.93
C THR A 43 2.17 -0.71 -4.57
N LEU A 44 1.37 -1.75 -4.31
CA LEU A 44 1.47 -2.52 -3.09
C LEU A 44 2.07 -3.89 -3.39
N PHE A 45 3.00 -4.31 -2.55
CA PHE A 45 3.49 -5.68 -2.50
C PHE A 45 3.06 -6.30 -1.18
N THR A 46 2.32 -7.40 -1.25
CA THR A 46 2.03 -8.25 -0.10
C THR A 46 3.00 -9.41 -0.10
N VAL A 47 3.41 -9.84 1.09
CA VAL A 47 4.38 -10.92 1.27
C VAL A 47 3.91 -11.74 2.46
N TRP A 48 3.67 -13.03 2.22
CA TRP A 48 3.12 -13.92 3.24
C TRP A 48 3.73 -15.31 3.16
N LEU A 49 3.51 -16.10 4.21
CA LEU A 49 3.90 -17.50 4.24
C LEU A 49 2.68 -18.37 4.09
N ASN A 50 2.74 -19.32 3.16
CA ASN A 50 1.73 -20.36 2.99
C ASN A 50 2.43 -21.73 2.96
N ASP A 51 2.13 -22.60 3.94
CA ASP A 51 2.76 -23.92 4.09
C ASP A 51 4.31 -23.91 4.02
N GLY A 52 4.93 -22.94 4.68
CA GLY A 52 6.38 -22.78 4.71
C GLY A 52 7.00 -22.26 3.41
N ARG A 53 6.16 -21.86 2.43
CA ARG A 53 6.59 -21.20 1.19
C ARG A 53 6.31 -19.71 1.27
N LEU A 54 7.32 -18.92 0.91
CA LEU A 54 7.17 -17.48 0.77
C LEU A 54 6.37 -17.18 -0.50
N MET A 55 5.26 -16.50 -0.32
CA MET A 55 4.36 -16.04 -1.37
C MET A 55 4.41 -14.53 -1.45
N SER A 56 4.12 -13.98 -2.62
CA SER A 56 4.03 -12.54 -2.82
C SER A 56 3.01 -12.21 -3.89
N ALA A 57 2.30 -11.10 -3.72
CA ALA A 57 1.48 -10.52 -4.77
C ALA A 57 1.85 -9.06 -4.96
N ARG A 58 1.58 -8.57 -6.18
CA ARG A 58 1.68 -7.17 -6.55
C ARG A 58 0.29 -6.71 -6.91
N HIS A 59 -0.08 -5.56 -6.39
CA HIS A 59 -1.31 -4.86 -6.74
C HIS A 59 -0.94 -3.47 -7.25
N ASP A 60 -1.38 -3.15 -8.45
CA ASP A 60 -1.29 -1.78 -8.97
C ASP A 60 -2.35 -0.90 -8.26
N GLY A 61 -2.15 0.41 -8.20
CA GLY A 61 -2.90 1.27 -7.26
C GLY A 61 -4.43 1.20 -7.38
N ASP A 62 -4.97 1.00 -8.58
CA ASP A 62 -6.40 0.78 -8.79
C ASP A 62 -6.89 -0.50 -8.10
N GLU A 63 -6.07 -1.54 -8.13
CA GLU A 63 -6.35 -2.85 -7.54
C GLU A 63 -6.20 -2.84 -6.02
N VAL A 64 -5.35 -1.96 -5.46
CA VAL A 64 -5.12 -1.88 -4.01
C VAL A 64 -6.42 -1.59 -3.25
N ARG A 65 -7.29 -0.74 -3.80
CA ARG A 65 -8.61 -0.45 -3.21
C ARG A 65 -9.49 -1.70 -3.10
N PHE A 66 -9.43 -2.59 -4.08
CA PHE A 66 -10.22 -3.83 -4.13
C PHE A 66 -9.57 -4.97 -3.34
N ALA A 67 -8.23 -5.02 -3.30
CA ALA A 67 -7.45 -6.02 -2.60
C ALA A 67 -7.45 -5.86 -1.07
N ARG A 68 -8.09 -4.79 -0.55
CA ARG A 68 -8.14 -4.48 0.90
C ARG A 68 -8.56 -5.66 1.77
N GLY A 69 -9.53 -6.46 1.31
CA GLY A 69 -9.99 -7.65 2.05
C GLY A 69 -8.89 -8.70 2.21
N GLU A 70 -8.22 -9.03 1.12
CA GLU A 70 -7.11 -10.00 1.10
C GLU A 70 -5.92 -9.52 1.94
N ILE A 71 -5.59 -8.23 1.85
CA ILE A 71 -4.53 -7.61 2.66
C ILE A 71 -4.88 -7.66 4.16
N ALA A 72 -6.15 -7.49 4.52
CA ALA A 72 -6.59 -7.55 5.91
C ALA A 72 -6.54 -8.97 6.49
N GLU A 73 -6.72 -10.00 5.67
CA GLU A 73 -6.55 -11.39 6.07
C GLU A 73 -5.07 -11.75 6.25
N ASP A 74 -4.20 -11.21 5.40
CA ASP A 74 -2.74 -11.43 5.47
C ASP A 74 -2.10 -10.74 6.70
N LEU A 75 -2.59 -9.56 7.07
CA LEU A 75 -2.06 -8.80 8.20
C LEU A 75 -2.53 -9.30 9.58
N ARG A 76 -3.32 -10.38 9.66
CA ARG A 76 -3.90 -10.93 10.91
C ARG A 76 -3.22 -12.22 11.33
#